data_AF-A0A0B6Y119-F1
#
_entry.id   AF-A0A0B6Y119-F1
#
_cell.length_a   1.000
_cell.length_b   1.000
_cell.length_c   1.000
_cell.angle_alpha   90.00
_cell.angle_beta   90.00
_cell.angle_gamma   90.00
#
_symmetry.space_group_name_H-M   'P 1'
#
loop_
_entity.id
_entity.type
_entity.pdbx_description
1 polymer ?
#
loop_
_entity_poly.entity_id
_entity_poly.type
_entity_poly.pdbx_seq_one_letter_code
_entity_poly.pdbx_strand_id
1 'polypeptide(L)' 'NDDFLPGTDWDDETKVMSGLTCVCIVGIEDPVRDEVPEAILKCQRAGITVRMVTGDNVNTARSIASKCGILRPGEDGLVL' A
#
# COMPACT_ATOMS: atom_id res chain seq x y z
N ASN A 1 -10.36 2.92 -34.98
CA ASN A 1 -10.24 4.06 -34.07
C ASN A 1 -8.81 4.05 -33.54
N ASP A 2 -7.91 4.56 -34.36
CA ASP A 2 -6.49 4.72 -34.05
C ASP A 2 -6.30 6.05 -33.33
N ASP A 3 -6.64 6.08 -32.03
CA ASP A 3 -6.59 7.30 -31.21
C ASP A 3 -5.24 7.48 -30.46
N PHE A 4 -4.17 6.83 -30.91
CA PHE A 4 -2.82 7.05 -30.38
C PHE A 4 -1.96 7.78 -31.42
N LEU A 5 -1.27 8.84 -30.97
CA LEU A 5 -0.50 9.77 -31.79
C LEU A 5 0.36 9.03 -32.84
N PRO A 6 0.15 9.27 -34.16
CA PRO A 6 0.91 8.58 -35.20
C PRO A 6 2.40 8.95 -35.10
N GLY A 7 3.27 7.94 -34.98
CA GLY A 7 4.73 8.10 -34.92
C GLY A 7 5.35 8.10 -33.53
N THR A 8 4.54 7.92 -32.47
CA THR A 8 5.07 7.63 -31.13
C THR A 8 5.36 6.14 -31.02
N ASP A 9 6.63 5.82 -30.79
CA ASP A 9 7.05 4.50 -30.33
C ASP A 9 6.74 4.41 -28.83
N TRP A 10 5.74 3.61 -28.48
CA TRP A 10 5.26 3.46 -27.10
C TRP A 10 6.14 2.55 -26.25
N ASP A 11 7.07 1.83 -26.87
CA ASP A 11 8.00 0.95 -26.18
C ASP A 11 9.28 1.69 -25.75
N ASP A 12 9.51 2.91 -26.25
CA ASP A 12 10.61 3.80 -25.83
C ASP A 12 10.20 4.64 -24.61
N GLU A 13 10.44 4.09 -23.41
CA GLU A 13 10.14 4.72 -22.12
C GLU A 13 10.76 6.14 -21.99
N THR A 14 11.98 6.34 -22.49
CA THR A 14 12.70 7.61 -22.33
C THR A 14 12.01 8.71 -23.11
N LYS A 15 11.55 8.39 -24.33
CA LYS A 15 10.87 9.33 -25.21
C LYS A 15 9.48 9.69 -24.67
N VAL A 16 8.74 8.71 -24.18
CA VAL A 16 7.39 8.90 -23.61
C VAL A 16 7.40 9.70 -22.31
N MET A 17 8.44 9.55 -21.49
CA MET A 17 8.58 10.25 -20.20
C MET A 17 9.12 11.70 -20.32
N SER A 18 9.49 12.17 -21.51
CA SER A 18 10.11 13.49 -21.72
C SER A 18 9.09 14.63 -21.93
N GLY A 19 9.41 15.85 -21.46
CA GLY A 19 8.61 17.07 -21.74
C GLY A 19 7.23 17.13 -21.05
N LEU A 20 6.99 16.30 -20.04
CA LEU A 20 5.72 16.25 -19.32
C LEU A 20 5.51 17.49 -18.41
N THR A 21 4.26 17.92 -18.27
CA THR A 21 3.85 18.95 -17.30
C THR A 21 3.03 18.29 -16.19
N CYS A 22 3.46 18.45 -14.94
CA CYS A 22 2.70 17.95 -13.79
C CYS A 22 1.40 18.75 -13.64
N VAL A 23 0.24 18.08 -13.71
CA VAL A 23 -1.08 18.70 -13.57
C VAL A 23 -1.55 18.64 -12.11
N CYS A 24 -1.51 17.46 -11.50
CA CYS A 24 -1.91 17.25 -10.11
C CYS A 24 -1.25 15.99 -9.51
N ILE A 25 -1.35 15.87 -8.19
CA ILE A 25 -1.01 14.65 -7.45
C ILE A 25 -2.31 14.14 -6.82
N VAL A 26 -2.55 12.84 -6.95
CA VAL A 26 -3.67 12.16 -6.31
C VAL A 26 -3.14 11.06 -5.39
N GLY A 27 -3.80 10.87 -4.25
CA GLY A 27 -3.54 9.76 -3.35
C GLY A 27 -4.62 8.70 -3.52
N ILE A 28 -4.21 7.45 -3.62
CA ILE A 28 -5.11 6.30 -3.65
C ILE A 28 -4.80 5.46 -2.41
N GLU A 29 -5.84 5.08 -1.68
CA GLU A 29 -5.73 4.23 -0.49
C GLU A 29 -6.62 3.01 -0.68
N ASP A 30 -6.10 1.84 -0.30
CA ASP A 30 -6.90 0.65 -0.04
C ASP A 30 -7.18 0.59 1.48
N PRO A 31 -8.40 0.95 1.92
CA PRO A 31 -8.70 1.04 3.34
C PRO A 31 -8.79 -0.34 3.97
N VAL A 32 -8.36 -0.44 5.22
CA VAL A 32 -8.57 -1.65 6.02
C VAL A 32 -10.07 -1.87 6.20
N ARG A 33 -10.54 -3.10 6.06
CA ARG A 33 -11.94 -3.45 6.32
C ARG A 33 -12.32 -3.17 7.77
N ASP A 34 -13.49 -2.60 7.99
CA ASP A 34 -13.93 -2.09 9.31
C ASP A 34 -13.91 -3.16 10.41
N GLU A 35 -14.15 -4.43 10.07
CA GLU A 35 -14.16 -5.54 11.02
C GLU A 35 -12.78 -6.00 11.51
N VAL A 36 -11.71 -5.66 10.79
CA VAL A 36 -10.36 -6.21 11.01
C VAL A 36 -9.78 -5.82 12.38
N PRO A 37 -9.81 -4.54 12.82
CA PRO A 37 -9.26 -4.16 14.12
C PRO A 37 -9.95 -4.87 15.29
N GLU A 38 -11.27 -5.06 15.22
CA GLU A 38 -12.01 -5.76 16.27
C GLU A 38 -11.63 -7.25 16.34
N ALA A 39 -11.50 -7.90 15.18
CA ALA A 39 -11.06 -9.29 15.10
C ALA A 39 -9.66 -9.50 15.68
N ILE A 40 -8.72 -8.59 15.36
CA ILE A 40 -7.36 -8.63 15.90
C ILE A 40 -7.36 -8.46 17.42
N LEU A 41 -8.16 -7.51 17.94
CA LEU A 41 -8.28 -7.30 19.38
C LEU A 41 -8.85 -8.54 20.10
N LYS A 42 -9.83 -9.23 19.50
CA LYS A 42 -10.37 -10.49 20.04
C LYS A 42 -9.29 -11.58 20.12
N CYS A 43 -8.51 -11.75 19.06
CA CYS A 43 -7.39 -12.69 19.04
C CYS A 43 -6.36 -12.37 20.13
N GLN A 44 -5.95 -11.10 20.23
CA GLN A 44 -4.98 -10.66 21.23
C GLN A 44 -5.49 -10.89 22.66
N ARG A 45 -6.77 -10.61 22.96
CA ARG A 45 -7.40 -10.86 24.27
C ARG A 45 -7.46 -12.36 24.62
N ALA A 46 -7.52 -13.21 23.61
CA ALA A 46 -7.44 -14.67 23.77
C ALA A 46 -6.00 -15.19 23.93
N GLY A 47 -4.99 -14.31 23.94
CA GLY A 47 -3.57 -14.69 24.02
C GLY A 47 -2.99 -15.17 22.70
N ILE A 48 -3.66 -14.92 21.56
CA ILE A 48 -3.20 -15.32 20.23
C ILE A 48 -2.35 -14.21 19.61
N THR A 49 -1.15 -14.56 19.14
CA THR A 49 -0.28 -13.64 18.39
C THR A 49 -0.72 -13.54 16.93
N VAL A 50 -1.13 -12.35 16.50
CA VAL A 50 -1.45 -12.05 15.09
C VAL A 50 -0.18 -11.61 14.36
N ARG A 51 0.03 -12.10 13.13
CA ARG A 51 1.13 -11.70 12.24
C ARG A 51 0.59 -11.35 10.86
N MET A 52 1.15 -10.30 10.26
CA MET A 52 0.88 -9.92 8.87
C MET A 52 1.91 -10.58 7.96
N VAL A 53 1.44 -11.18 6.86
CA VAL A 53 2.29 -11.66 5.77
C VAL A 53 1.81 -10.95 4.51
N THR A 54 2.68 -10.15 3.88
CA THR A 54 2.39 -9.43 2.65
C THR A 54 3.64 -9.39 1.77
N GLY A 55 3.44 -9.29 0.45
CA GLY A 55 4.50 -9.04 -0.52
C GLY A 55 4.72 -7.54 -0.80
N ASP A 56 3.97 -6.66 -0.12
CA ASP A 56 4.11 -5.21 -0.26
C ASP A 56 5.41 -4.65 0.30
N ASN A 57 5.69 -3.41 -0.07
CA ASN A 57 6.78 -2.64 0.52
C ASN A 57 6.64 -2.54 2.05
N VAL A 58 7.78 -2.59 2.75
CA VAL A 58 7.87 -2.55 4.23
C VAL A 58 7.15 -1.35 4.85
N ASN A 59 7.16 -0.19 4.20
CA ASN A 59 6.51 1.01 4.70
C ASN A 59 4.98 0.90 4.62
N THR A 60 4.48 0.32 3.52
CA THR A 60 3.05 0.01 3.35
C THR A 60 2.62 -1.02 4.39
N ALA A 61 3.37 -2.11 4.53
CA ALA A 61 3.09 -3.16 5.51
C ALA A 61 3.01 -2.60 6.94
N ARG A 62 3.96 -1.75 7.34
CA ARG A 62 3.97 -1.10 8.67
C ARG A 62 2.76 -0.18 8.87
N SER A 63 2.37 0.58 7.84
CA SER A 63 1.20 1.46 7.89
C SER A 63 -0.08 0.65 8.08
N ILE A 64 -0.29 -0.40 7.27
CA ILE A 64 -1.47 -1.27 7.38
C ILE A 64 -1.46 -2.05 8.70
N ALA A 65 -0.33 -2.60 9.12
CA ALA A 65 -0.23 -3.33 10.39
C ALA A 65 -0.56 -2.45 11.61
N SER A 66 -0.17 -1.18 11.57
CA SER A 66 -0.54 -0.19 12.61
C SER A 66 -2.04 0.12 12.58
N LYS A 67 -2.63 0.36 11.40
CA LYS A 67 -4.07 0.60 11.23
C LYS A 67 -4.92 -0.58 11.70
N CYS A 68 -4.47 -1.81 11.43
CA CYS A 68 -5.10 -3.05 11.87
C CYS A 68 -4.95 -3.31 13.38
N GLY A 69 -4.07 -2.60 14.09
CA GLY A 69 -3.77 -2.85 15.51
C GLY A 69 -2.88 -4.07 15.76
N ILE A 70 -2.19 -4.56 14.72
CA ILE A 70 -1.16 -5.61 14.84
C ILE A 70 0.09 -5.02 15.50
N LEU A 71 0.53 -3.85 15.03
CA LEU A 71 1.60 -3.07 15.63
C LEU A 71 0.99 -1.98 16.51
N ARG A 72 1.40 -1.90 17.78
CA ARG A 72 0.94 -0.85 18.70
C ARG A 72 1.95 0.30 18.77
N PRO A 73 1.50 1.54 19.02
CA PRO A 73 2.41 2.67 19.23
C PRO A 73 3.37 2.37 20.40
N GLY A 74 4.68 2.48 20.14
CA GLY A 74 5.72 2.23 21.14
C GLY A 74 6.12 0.75 21.31
N GLU A 75 5.55 -0.18 20.55
CA GLU A 75 6.07 -1.55 20.44
C GLU A 75 7.10 -1.64 19.30
N ASP A 76 8.29 -2.13 19.61
CA ASP A 76 9.25 -2.58 18.61
C ASP A 76 8.80 -3.94 18.05
N GLY A 77 7.87 -3.90 17.11
CA GLY A 77 7.47 -5.07 16.34
C GLY A 77 8.57 -5.46 15.35
N LEU A 78 8.88 -6.76 15.27
CA LEU A 78 9.78 -7.29 14.24
C LEU A 78 9.08 -7.21 12.88
N VAL A 79 9.59 -6.36 11.99
CA VAL A 79 9.21 -6.30 10.57
C VAL A 79 10.39 -6.82 9.78
N LEU A 80 10.17 -7.93 9.06
CA LEU A 80 11.17 -8.62 8.24
C LEU A 80 10.92 -8.36 6.76
#